data_AF-A0A453H8T6-F1
#
_entry.id   AF-A0A453H8T6-F1
#
_cell.length_a   1.000
_cell.length_b   1.000
_cell.length_c   1.000
_cell.angle_alpha   90.00
_cell.angle_beta   90.00
_cell.angle_gamma   90.00
#
_symmetry.space_group_name_H-M   'P 1'
#
loop_
_entity.id
_entity.type
_entity.pdbx_description
1 polymer ?
#
loop_
_entity_poly.entity_id
_entity_poly.type
_entity_poly.pdbx_seq_one_letter_code
_entity_poly.pdbx_strand_id
1 'polypeptide(L)'
;VNYIEPLLSSPIVSDAAFCAMLRLARCTAPPLCNWATEIAAAIHVMSVEDFEAVLDLMPVLIMEEDSKKRPPSGLFEKIVTGLTAACRMGPLPADSFTFVFPIMERILLSSKKTSLHDDVLQILSMHMDPILPLPRPRMLSVLYHVLSTIPAYHPSVGPMLNELCLGLKRDDLAQALIGVYAKEVHVRLACLTAIKCVPSHSVQRDLQVSTSLWIAVHDPEKAVAELAEELWDRFGFDVCADYSGIFDALSHKNHNVRAAAAEALTAALDENPDKIQ
;
A
#
# COMPACT_ATOMS: atom_id res chain seq x y z
N VAL A 1 -0.98 11.46 14.66
CA VAL A 1 -1.63 11.89 13.42
C VAL A 1 -3.09 11.45 13.39
N ASN A 2 -3.35 10.16 13.58
CA ASN A 2 -4.69 9.52 13.49
C ASN A 2 -5.80 10.17 14.34
N TYR A 3 -5.48 10.84 15.45
CA TYR A 3 -6.48 11.52 16.29
C TYR A 3 -6.79 12.96 15.86
N ILE A 4 -5.89 13.60 15.11
CA ILE A 4 -6.05 15.00 14.69
C ILE A 4 -6.58 15.06 13.26
N GLU A 5 -6.19 14.12 12.41
CA GLU A 5 -6.61 14.07 11.01
C GLU A 5 -8.14 14.10 10.81
N PRO A 6 -8.97 13.33 11.57
CA PRO A 6 -10.43 13.43 11.47
C PRO A 6 -11.00 14.79 11.89
N LEU A 7 -10.25 15.56 12.69
CA LEU A 7 -10.67 16.88 13.16
C LEU A 7 -10.35 17.99 12.16
N LEU A 8 -9.51 17.73 11.14
CA LEU A 8 -9.15 18.71 10.12
C LEU A 8 -10.33 19.11 9.23
N SER A 9 -11.27 18.19 9.00
CA SER A 9 -12.52 18.45 8.27
C SER A 9 -13.65 18.98 9.17
N SER A 10 -13.41 19.12 10.47
CA SER A 10 -14.46 19.57 11.40
C SER A 10 -14.77 21.05 11.22
N PRO A 11 -16.05 21.45 11.04
CA PRO A 11 -16.43 22.85 10.92
C PRO A 11 -16.26 23.65 12.23
N ILE A 12 -15.99 22.97 13.35
CA ILE A 12 -15.90 23.57 14.69
C ILE A 12 -14.45 23.72 15.14
N VAL A 13 -13.61 22.72 14.85
CA VAL A 13 -12.26 22.63 15.41
C VAL A 13 -11.15 22.55 14.35
N SER A 14 -11.46 22.74 13.06
CA SER A 14 -10.48 22.65 11.97
C SER A 14 -9.25 23.55 12.17
N ASP A 15 -9.43 24.80 12.60
CA ASP A 15 -8.32 25.73 12.84
C ASP A 15 -7.40 25.26 13.97
N ALA A 16 -7.98 24.76 15.06
CA ALA A 16 -7.22 24.22 16.19
C ALA A 16 -6.50 22.93 15.79
N ALA A 17 -7.16 22.05 15.03
CA ALA A 17 -6.59 20.83 14.48
C ALA A 17 -5.43 21.13 13.51
N PHE A 18 -5.60 22.12 12.63
CA PHE A 18 -4.55 22.58 11.71
C PHE A 18 -3.35 23.14 12.47
N CYS A 19 -3.58 23.99 13.49
CA CYS A 19 -2.51 24.51 14.34
C CYS A 19 -1.76 23.39 15.08
N ALA A 20 -2.47 22.37 15.56
CA ALA A 20 -1.86 21.19 16.16
C ALA A 20 -1.04 20.40 15.13
N MET A 21 -1.55 20.22 13.91
CA MET A 21 -0.82 19.56 12.84
C MET A 21 0.44 20.29 12.44
N LEU A 22 0.40 21.61 12.35
CA LEU A 22 1.58 22.44 12.07
C LEU A 22 2.65 22.27 13.15
N ARG A 23 2.25 22.19 14.43
CA ARG A 23 3.18 21.93 15.54
C ARG A 23 3.81 20.55 15.42
N LEU A 24 3.04 19.52 15.07
CA LEU A 24 3.59 18.18 14.83
C LEU A 24 4.52 18.14 13.61
N ALA A 25 4.18 18.82 12.53
CA ALA A 25 5.01 18.89 11.34
C ALA A 25 6.37 19.55 11.61
N ARG A 26 6.41 20.54 12.52
CA ARG A 26 7.66 21.14 13.01
C ARG A 26 8.54 20.19 13.83
N CYS A 27 7.99 19.09 14.34
CA CYS A 27 8.75 18.06 15.07
C CYS A 27 9.42 17.04 14.15
N THR A 28 9.19 17.08 12.84
CA THR A 28 9.90 16.23 11.88
C THR A 28 11.41 16.54 11.87
N ALA A 29 12.22 15.55 11.49
CA ALA A 29 13.68 15.68 11.50
C ALA A 29 14.18 16.77 10.52
N PRO A 30 15.18 17.58 10.88
CA PRO A 30 15.80 18.51 9.94
C PRO A 30 16.37 17.79 8.71
N PRO A 31 16.29 18.38 7.50
CA PRO A 31 15.74 19.70 7.18
C PRO A 31 14.22 19.71 6.91
N LEU A 32 13.52 18.58 7.11
CA LEU A 32 12.11 18.43 6.76
C LEU A 32 11.19 19.36 7.57
N CYS A 33 11.55 19.69 8.81
CA CYS A 33 10.84 20.64 9.65
C CYS A 33 10.65 22.02 9.00
N ASN A 34 11.52 22.40 8.05
CA ASN A 34 11.42 23.68 7.34
C ASN A 34 10.23 23.71 6.36
N TRP A 35 9.66 22.56 6.04
CA TRP A 35 8.49 22.37 5.17
C TRP A 35 7.20 22.11 5.97
N ALA A 36 7.21 22.40 7.28
CA ALA A 36 6.11 22.05 8.17
C ALA A 36 4.76 22.68 7.74
N THR A 37 4.79 23.89 7.18
CA THR A 37 3.59 24.58 6.70
C THR A 37 2.99 23.85 5.51
N GLU A 38 3.82 23.49 4.53
CA GLU A 38 3.41 22.75 3.34
C GLU A 38 2.93 21.34 3.70
N ILE A 39 3.62 20.66 4.60
CA ILE A 39 3.24 19.32 5.09
C ILE A 39 1.87 19.38 5.79
N ALA A 40 1.66 20.33 6.71
CA ALA A 40 0.39 20.49 7.40
C ALA A 40 -0.75 20.87 6.44
N ALA A 41 -0.46 21.74 5.46
CA ALA A 41 -1.42 22.11 4.41
C ALA A 41 -1.80 20.90 3.54
N ALA A 42 -0.84 20.08 3.12
CA ALA A 42 -1.12 18.90 2.32
C ALA A 42 -1.99 17.88 3.06
N ILE A 43 -1.66 17.59 4.33
CA ILE A 43 -2.48 16.70 5.17
C ILE A 43 -3.90 17.26 5.31
N HIS A 44 -4.05 18.57 5.56
CA HIS A 44 -5.36 19.19 5.65
C HIS A 44 -6.16 19.10 4.35
N VAL A 45 -5.55 19.40 3.19
CA VAL A 45 -6.19 19.29 1.88
C VAL A 45 -6.65 17.86 1.60
N MET A 46 -5.86 16.86 2.02
CA MET A 46 -6.24 15.44 1.89
C MET A 46 -7.46 15.07 2.75
N SER A 47 -7.70 15.75 3.87
CA SER A 47 -8.81 15.44 4.80
C SER A 47 -10.16 16.06 4.43
N VAL A 48 -10.23 17.00 3.49
CA VAL A 48 -11.43 17.85 3.24
C VAL A 48 -12.31 17.35 2.06
N GLU A 49 -11.97 16.25 1.40
CA GLU A 49 -12.72 15.62 0.28
C GLU A 49 -12.99 16.53 -0.94
N ASP A 50 -12.09 16.50 -1.94
CA ASP A 50 -12.36 16.34 -3.39
C ASP A 50 -11.01 16.17 -4.12
N PHE A 51 -10.16 15.29 -3.58
CA PHE A 51 -8.74 15.27 -3.94
C PHE A 51 -8.48 14.71 -5.34
N GLU A 52 -9.30 13.78 -5.83
CA GLU A 52 -9.15 13.30 -7.22
C GLU A 52 -9.25 14.46 -8.21
N ALA A 53 -10.12 15.46 -7.96
CA ALA A 53 -10.17 16.68 -8.74
C ALA A 53 -8.88 17.53 -8.60
N VAL A 54 -8.27 17.59 -7.41
CA VAL A 54 -7.00 18.30 -7.16
C VAL A 54 -5.80 17.59 -7.83
N LEU A 55 -5.80 16.26 -7.86
CA LEU A 55 -4.75 15.46 -8.47
C LEU A 55 -4.89 15.41 -10.00
N ASP A 56 -6.12 15.45 -10.52
CA ASP A 56 -6.37 15.60 -11.95
C ASP A 56 -5.91 16.94 -12.52
N LEU A 57 -5.84 17.97 -11.67
CA LEU A 57 -5.25 19.27 -11.98
C LEU A 57 -3.71 19.27 -11.98
N MET A 58 -3.05 18.19 -11.52
CA MET A 58 -1.61 18.06 -11.69
C MET A 58 -1.27 17.87 -13.17
N PRO A 59 -0.25 18.57 -13.69
CA PRO A 59 0.09 18.48 -15.10
C PRO A 59 0.41 17.03 -15.47
N VAL A 60 -0.48 16.43 -16.26
CA VAL A 60 -0.21 15.20 -17.00
C VAL A 60 0.93 15.53 -17.95
N LEU A 61 2.03 14.76 -17.89
CA LEU A 61 3.12 14.90 -18.84
C LEU A 61 2.60 14.50 -20.24
N ILE A 62 2.05 15.46 -20.97
CA ILE A 62 1.96 15.42 -22.41
C ILE A 62 3.26 16.03 -22.91
N MET A 63 4.02 15.26 -23.68
CA MET A 63 5.24 15.70 -24.32
C MET A 63 4.93 16.75 -25.38
N GLU A 64 4.83 18.02 -25.01
CA GLU A 64 4.98 19.13 -25.94
C GLU A 64 5.83 20.23 -25.31
N GLU A 65 7.02 20.41 -25.87
CA GLU A 65 7.84 21.60 -25.70
C GLU A 65 7.11 22.78 -26.36
N ASP A 66 6.61 23.75 -25.59
CA ASP A 66 7.02 25.15 -25.81
C ASP A 66 6.59 26.16 -24.72
N SER A 67 7.45 27.17 -24.56
CA SER A 67 7.21 28.49 -23.97
C SER A 67 7.09 28.70 -22.44
N LYS A 68 8.24 29.06 -21.84
CA LYS A 68 8.48 30.24 -20.97
C LYS A 68 7.34 30.75 -20.06
N LYS A 69 7.09 30.01 -18.98
CA LYS A 69 7.09 30.44 -17.56
C LYS A 69 6.60 29.22 -16.79
N ARG A 70 7.51 28.51 -16.11
CA ARG A 70 7.13 27.35 -15.31
C ARG A 70 6.07 27.83 -14.30
N PRO A 71 4.85 27.27 -14.29
CA PRO A 71 3.85 27.64 -13.30
C PRO A 71 4.45 27.49 -11.90
N PRO A 72 4.01 28.29 -10.91
CA PRO A 72 4.49 28.13 -9.55
C PRO A 72 4.32 26.67 -9.14
N SER A 73 5.37 26.07 -8.59
CA SER A 73 5.36 24.65 -8.26
C SER A 73 4.17 24.33 -7.35
N GLY A 74 3.46 23.26 -7.70
CA GLY A 74 2.32 22.78 -6.95
C GLY A 74 2.72 22.41 -5.52
N LEU A 75 1.76 22.40 -4.58
CA LEU A 75 2.01 22.06 -3.18
C LEU A 75 2.76 20.71 -3.05
N PHE A 76 2.31 19.68 -3.76
CA PHE A 76 2.94 18.36 -3.75
C PHE A 76 4.35 18.36 -4.35
N GLU A 77 4.60 19.12 -5.43
CA GLU A 77 5.94 19.24 -6.03
C GLU A 77 6.93 19.89 -5.05
N LYS A 78 6.49 20.93 -4.32
CA LYS A 78 7.28 21.57 -3.27
C LYS A 78 7.63 20.59 -2.17
N ILE A 79 6.64 19.83 -1.69
CA ILE A 79 6.85 18.85 -0.62
C ILE A 79 7.79 17.74 -1.07
N VAL A 80 7.60 17.19 -2.27
CA VAL A 80 8.50 16.16 -2.82
C VAL A 80 9.91 16.72 -2.98
N THR A 81 10.08 17.95 -3.46
CA THR A 81 11.38 18.63 -3.50
C THR A 81 12.02 18.71 -2.12
N GLY A 82 11.24 19.06 -1.09
CA GLY A 82 11.68 19.11 0.30
C GLY A 82 12.06 17.75 0.86
N LEU A 83 11.28 16.70 0.58
CA LEU A 83 11.54 15.32 0.98
C LEU A 83 12.81 14.78 0.31
N THR A 84 12.96 14.98 -1.00
CA THR A 84 14.16 14.59 -1.74
C THR A 84 15.40 15.29 -1.19
N ALA A 85 15.30 16.59 -0.87
CA ALA A 85 16.39 17.32 -0.23
C ALA A 85 16.71 16.77 1.17
N ALA A 86 15.70 16.43 1.97
CA ALA A 86 15.86 15.87 3.30
C ALA A 86 16.47 14.45 3.28
N CYS A 87 16.20 13.67 2.24
CA CYS A 87 16.75 12.32 2.08
C CYS A 87 18.13 12.27 1.43
N ARG A 88 18.74 13.41 1.07
CA ARG A 88 20.02 13.46 0.33
C ARG A 88 21.16 12.74 1.07
N MET A 89 21.13 12.77 2.40
CA MET A 89 22.15 12.17 3.27
C MET A 89 21.78 10.77 3.77
N GLY A 90 20.62 10.24 3.39
CA GLY A 90 20.09 8.97 3.89
C GLY A 90 18.59 9.04 4.19
N PRO A 91 17.99 7.93 4.65
CA PRO A 91 16.56 7.89 4.97
C PRO A 91 16.21 8.82 6.14
N LEU A 92 14.96 9.25 6.16
CA LEU A 92 14.40 9.97 7.30
C LEU A 92 14.29 9.03 8.51
N PRO A 93 14.40 9.54 9.74
CA PRO A 93 14.02 8.78 10.92
C PRO A 93 12.59 8.27 10.81
N ALA A 94 12.34 7.05 11.31
CA ALA A 94 11.08 6.33 11.12
C ALA A 94 9.83 7.14 11.53
N ASP A 95 9.90 7.91 12.60
CA ASP A 95 8.79 8.75 13.06
C ASP A 95 8.48 9.89 12.08
N SER A 96 9.52 10.52 11.51
CA SER A 96 9.35 11.57 10.50
C SER A 96 8.82 11.00 9.20
N PHE A 97 9.35 9.85 8.76
CA PHE A 97 8.85 9.14 7.59
C PHE A 97 7.38 8.76 7.76
N THR A 98 7.02 8.13 8.87
CA THR A 98 5.64 7.70 9.16
C THR A 98 4.69 8.89 9.20
N PHE A 99 5.13 10.04 9.71
CA PHE A 99 4.34 11.26 9.74
C PHE A 99 4.03 11.81 8.34
N VAL A 100 5.01 11.80 7.42
CA VAL A 100 4.83 12.34 6.05
C VAL A 100 4.40 11.31 5.01
N PHE A 101 4.45 10.02 5.34
CA PHE A 101 4.06 8.92 4.47
C PHE A 101 2.64 9.08 3.86
N PRO A 102 1.60 9.54 4.57
CA PRO A 102 0.28 9.75 3.97
C PRO A 102 0.30 10.63 2.70
N ILE A 103 1.20 11.63 2.65
CA ILE A 103 1.34 12.50 1.48
C ILE A 103 1.91 11.71 0.29
N MET A 104 2.94 10.90 0.53
CA MET A 104 3.56 10.05 -0.48
C MET A 104 2.60 8.95 -0.96
N GLU A 105 1.92 8.31 -0.01
CA GLU A 105 0.88 7.32 -0.29
C GLU A 105 -0.18 7.92 -1.20
N ARG A 106 -0.65 9.15 -0.90
CA ARG A 106 -1.68 9.80 -1.70
C ARG A 106 -1.24 10.11 -3.13
N ILE A 107 0.01 10.50 -3.33
CA ILE A 107 0.59 10.73 -4.66
C ILE A 107 0.61 9.42 -5.47
N LEU A 108 1.03 8.33 -4.84
CA LEU A 108 1.15 7.03 -5.50
C LEU A 108 -0.19 6.31 -5.70
N LEU A 109 -1.22 6.64 -4.93
CA LEU A 109 -2.60 6.17 -5.14
C LEU A 109 -3.30 6.84 -6.33
N SER A 110 -2.62 7.72 -7.08
CA SER A 110 -3.11 8.26 -8.34
C SER A 110 -3.58 7.14 -9.29
N SER A 111 -4.68 7.36 -9.99
CA SER A 111 -5.17 6.45 -11.04
C SER A 111 -4.32 6.47 -12.32
N LYS A 112 -3.35 7.39 -12.42
CA LYS A 112 -2.44 7.56 -13.56
C LYS A 112 -1.01 7.91 -13.12
N LYS A 113 -0.02 7.59 -13.95
CA LYS A 113 1.36 8.04 -13.74
C LYS A 113 1.43 9.57 -13.68
N THR A 114 2.00 10.10 -12.60
CA THR A 114 2.31 11.52 -12.45
C THR A 114 3.81 11.76 -12.54
N SER A 115 4.22 13.02 -12.71
CA SER A 115 5.63 13.41 -12.67
C SER A 115 6.32 13.15 -11.33
N LEU A 116 5.55 12.94 -10.25
CA LEU A 116 6.08 12.72 -8.89
C LEU A 116 6.30 11.25 -8.55
N HIS A 117 5.82 10.30 -9.34
CA HIS A 117 5.92 8.87 -9.00
C HIS A 117 7.37 8.41 -8.86
N ASP A 118 8.23 8.80 -9.81
CA ASP A 118 9.64 8.38 -9.83
C ASP A 118 10.37 8.89 -8.57
N ASP A 119 10.18 10.16 -8.21
CA ASP A 119 10.78 10.75 -7.00
C ASP A 119 10.25 10.12 -5.71
N VAL A 120 8.94 9.88 -5.62
CA VAL A 120 8.33 9.29 -4.42
C VAL A 120 8.72 7.82 -4.25
N LEU A 121 8.79 7.03 -5.33
CA LEU A 121 9.28 5.65 -5.28
C LEU A 121 10.76 5.60 -4.87
N GLN A 122 11.57 6.56 -5.34
CA GLN A 122 12.96 6.68 -4.90
C GLN A 122 13.07 7.03 -3.41
N ILE A 123 12.18 7.87 -2.89
CA ILE A 123 12.13 8.14 -1.44
C ILE A 123 11.72 6.87 -0.69
N LEU A 124 10.67 6.18 -1.12
CA LEU A 124 10.22 4.94 -0.49
C LEU A 124 11.32 3.89 -0.46
N SER A 125 12.08 3.70 -1.54
CA SER A 125 13.11 2.65 -1.62
C SER A 125 14.23 2.80 -0.58
N MET A 126 14.44 4.01 -0.05
CA MET A 126 15.37 4.25 1.07
C MET A 126 14.80 3.82 2.44
N HIS A 127 13.49 3.62 2.55
CA HIS A 127 12.77 3.32 3.80
C HIS A 127 12.25 1.89 3.79
N MET A 128 13.15 0.91 3.80
CA MET A 128 12.80 -0.52 3.72
C MET A 128 13.30 -1.35 4.91
N ASP A 129 14.12 -0.76 5.80
CA ASP A 129 14.80 -1.48 6.88
C ASP A 129 13.82 -2.29 7.76
N PRO A 130 13.96 -3.62 7.85
CA PRO A 130 13.04 -4.52 8.53
C PRO A 130 12.87 -4.24 10.03
N ILE A 131 13.85 -3.58 10.68
CA ILE A 131 13.86 -3.31 12.11
C ILE A 131 13.05 -2.05 12.45
N LEU A 132 12.97 -1.09 11.51
CA LEU A 132 12.30 0.18 11.76
C LEU A 132 10.77 0.02 11.84
N PRO A 133 10.07 0.82 12.68
CA PRO A 133 8.61 0.76 12.84
C PRO A 133 7.89 1.48 11.69
N LEU A 134 8.02 0.95 10.47
CA LEU A 134 7.43 1.52 9.26
C LEU A 134 5.95 1.11 9.09
N PRO A 135 5.11 1.92 8.42
CA PRO A 135 3.71 1.59 8.11
C PRO A 135 3.59 0.56 6.97
N ARG A 136 4.20 -0.63 7.15
CA ARG A 136 4.38 -1.66 6.12
C ARG A 136 3.11 -2.09 5.40
N PRO A 137 1.98 -2.38 6.06
CA PRO A 137 0.76 -2.78 5.36
C PRO A 137 0.31 -1.75 4.32
N ARG A 138 0.38 -0.46 4.69
CA ARG A 138 0.04 0.65 3.80
C ARG A 138 1.05 0.80 2.66
N MET A 139 2.34 0.64 2.97
CA MET A 139 3.40 0.65 1.95
C MET A 139 3.23 -0.48 0.93
N LEU A 140 2.92 -1.69 1.37
CA LEU A 140 2.62 -2.81 0.48
C LEU A 140 1.38 -2.51 -0.38
N SER A 141 0.29 -2.06 0.24
CA SER A 141 -0.95 -1.71 -0.45
C SER A 141 -0.72 -0.69 -1.56
N VAL A 142 0.05 0.37 -1.30
CA VAL A 142 0.29 1.40 -2.31
C VAL A 142 1.21 0.90 -3.43
N LEU A 143 2.17 0.02 -3.13
CA LEU A 143 3.01 -0.60 -4.14
C LEU A 143 2.23 -1.58 -5.04
N TYR A 144 1.27 -2.33 -4.49
CA TYR A 144 0.34 -3.12 -5.29
C TYR A 144 -0.49 -2.24 -6.23
N HIS A 145 -1.02 -1.12 -5.72
CA HIS A 145 -1.74 -0.14 -6.55
C HIS A 145 -0.85 0.40 -7.68
N VAL A 146 0.38 0.80 -7.37
CA VAL A 146 1.34 1.29 -8.36
C VAL A 146 1.58 0.26 -9.47
N LEU A 147 1.69 -1.04 -9.12
CA LEU A 147 1.83 -2.11 -10.12
C LEU A 147 0.57 -2.35 -10.94
N SER A 148 -0.62 -2.22 -10.34
CA SER A 148 -1.89 -2.30 -11.08
C SER A 148 -2.01 -1.17 -12.10
N THR A 149 -1.60 0.04 -11.75
CA THR A 149 -1.73 1.23 -12.60
C THR A 149 -0.58 1.38 -13.60
N ILE A 150 0.64 1.02 -13.22
CA ILE A 150 1.87 1.26 -14.00
C ILE A 150 2.75 0.00 -13.97
N PRO A 151 2.43 -1.05 -14.74
CA PRO A 151 3.15 -2.31 -14.72
C PRO A 151 4.66 -2.20 -15.02
N ALA A 152 5.06 -1.16 -15.74
CA ALA A 152 6.47 -0.86 -16.05
C ALA A 152 7.35 -0.64 -14.80
N TYR A 153 6.76 -0.34 -13.64
CA TYR A 153 7.51 -0.20 -12.38
C TYR A 153 7.86 -1.52 -11.69
N HIS A 154 7.44 -2.67 -12.23
CA HIS A 154 7.74 -3.97 -11.64
C HIS A 154 9.22 -4.19 -11.29
N PRO A 155 10.21 -3.87 -12.15
CA PRO A 155 11.63 -4.07 -11.82
C PRO A 155 12.09 -3.30 -10.57
N SER A 156 11.47 -2.15 -10.29
CA SER A 156 11.82 -1.31 -9.13
C SER A 156 10.99 -1.67 -7.90
N VAL A 157 9.71 -1.96 -8.07
CA VAL A 157 8.76 -2.20 -6.97
C VAL A 157 8.84 -3.63 -6.42
N GLY A 158 9.10 -4.63 -7.27
CA GLY A 158 9.21 -6.03 -6.83
C GLY A 158 10.21 -6.23 -5.68
N PRO A 159 11.46 -5.74 -5.80
CA PRO A 159 12.42 -5.78 -4.70
C PRO A 159 11.94 -5.05 -3.44
N MET A 160 11.26 -3.91 -3.57
CA MET A 160 10.72 -3.18 -2.42
C MET A 160 9.65 -3.99 -1.67
N LEU A 161 8.77 -4.68 -2.39
CA LEU A 161 7.78 -5.58 -1.78
C LEU A 161 8.47 -6.68 -0.96
N ASN A 162 9.51 -7.31 -1.52
CA ASN A 162 10.29 -8.35 -0.84
C ASN A 162 10.90 -7.84 0.47
N GLU A 163 11.55 -6.67 0.41
CA GLU A 163 12.20 -6.07 1.59
C GLU A 163 11.19 -5.67 2.68
N LEU A 164 10.03 -5.12 2.30
CA LEU A 164 8.98 -4.81 3.27
C LEU A 164 8.48 -6.06 4.00
N CYS A 165 8.36 -7.18 3.28
CA CYS A 165 7.93 -8.45 3.85
C CYS A 165 8.91 -9.03 4.89
N LEU A 166 10.21 -8.70 4.82
CA LEU A 166 11.20 -9.13 5.83
C LEU A 166 10.92 -8.56 7.22
N GLY A 167 10.30 -7.36 7.29
CA GLY A 167 9.98 -6.67 8.55
C GLY A 167 8.51 -6.73 8.97
N LEU A 168 7.71 -7.62 8.35
CA LEU A 168 6.30 -7.76 8.69
C LEU A 168 6.13 -8.35 10.10
N LYS A 169 5.23 -7.72 10.86
CA LYS A 169 4.76 -8.25 12.13
C LYS A 169 3.71 -9.34 11.90
N ARG A 170 3.50 -10.17 12.91
CA ARG A 170 2.52 -11.27 12.89
C ARG A 170 1.13 -10.81 12.47
N ASP A 171 0.65 -9.75 13.11
CA ASP A 171 -0.72 -9.25 12.93
C ASP A 171 -0.91 -8.52 11.58
N ASP A 172 0.17 -8.26 10.84
CA ASP A 172 0.14 -7.52 9.58
C ASP A 172 0.04 -8.44 8.34
N LEU A 173 0.18 -9.76 8.51
CA LEU A 173 0.28 -10.70 7.39
C LEU A 173 -0.99 -10.75 6.52
N ALA A 174 -2.17 -10.70 7.15
CA ALA A 174 -3.44 -10.65 6.42
C ALA A 174 -3.52 -9.41 5.51
N GLN A 175 -3.07 -8.25 6.01
CA GLN A 175 -3.05 -7.01 5.24
C GLN A 175 -1.97 -7.03 4.15
N ALA A 176 -0.84 -7.72 4.38
CA ALA A 176 0.16 -7.92 3.34
C ALA A 176 -0.35 -8.79 2.18
N LEU A 177 -1.26 -9.73 2.45
CA LEU A 177 -1.80 -10.63 1.44
C LEU A 177 -2.88 -10.02 0.54
N ILE A 178 -3.34 -8.79 0.78
CA ILE A 178 -4.42 -8.18 -0.02
C ILE A 178 -4.13 -8.14 -1.53
N GLY A 179 -2.85 -8.15 -1.92
CA GLY A 179 -2.42 -8.20 -3.31
C GLY A 179 -2.86 -9.46 -4.06
N VAL A 180 -3.17 -10.57 -3.37
CA VAL A 180 -3.71 -11.79 -4.00
C VAL A 180 -5.11 -11.58 -4.56
N TYR A 181 -5.83 -10.54 -4.14
CA TYR A 181 -7.15 -10.21 -4.67
C TYR A 181 -7.12 -9.24 -5.85
N ALA A 182 -5.92 -8.83 -6.31
CA ALA A 182 -5.76 -7.92 -7.43
C ALA A 182 -6.34 -8.49 -8.73
N LYS A 183 -6.85 -7.60 -9.60
CA LYS A 183 -7.37 -7.97 -10.92
C LYS A 183 -6.23 -8.45 -11.82
N GLU A 184 -5.10 -7.78 -11.74
CA GLU A 184 -3.93 -8.03 -12.58
C GLU A 184 -3.10 -9.21 -12.07
N VAL A 185 -2.83 -10.17 -12.95
CA VAL A 185 -2.06 -11.38 -12.61
C VAL A 185 -0.66 -11.07 -12.08
N HIS A 186 0.03 -10.08 -12.66
CA HIS A 186 1.39 -9.71 -12.22
C HIS A 186 1.43 -9.13 -10.82
N VAL A 187 0.35 -8.51 -10.34
CA VAL A 187 0.25 -8.00 -8.97
C VAL A 187 0.07 -9.15 -7.99
N ARG A 188 -0.78 -10.13 -8.33
CA ARG A 188 -0.95 -11.35 -7.51
C ARG A 188 0.35 -12.14 -7.39
N LEU A 189 1.07 -12.32 -8.51
CA LEU A 189 2.38 -12.96 -8.52
C LEU A 189 3.42 -12.18 -7.70
N ALA A 190 3.48 -10.85 -7.83
CA ALA A 190 4.38 -10.01 -7.05
C ALA A 190 4.07 -10.09 -5.55
N CYS A 191 2.79 -10.11 -5.17
CA CYS A 191 2.34 -10.31 -3.80
C CYS A 191 2.85 -11.63 -3.24
N LEU A 192 2.52 -12.76 -3.87
CA LEU A 192 2.95 -14.08 -3.40
C LEU A 192 4.48 -14.22 -3.39
N THR A 193 5.18 -13.66 -4.38
CA THR A 193 6.64 -13.65 -4.41
C THR A 193 7.22 -12.92 -3.20
N ALA A 194 6.67 -11.76 -2.83
CA ALA A 194 7.11 -11.02 -1.66
C ALA A 194 6.81 -11.74 -0.34
N ILE A 195 5.67 -12.44 -0.25
CA ILE A 195 5.29 -13.22 0.93
C ILE A 195 6.30 -14.34 1.24
N LYS A 196 7.04 -14.85 0.24
CA LYS A 196 8.15 -15.79 0.48
C LYS A 196 9.22 -15.22 1.42
N CYS A 197 9.39 -13.90 1.47
CA CYS A 197 10.34 -13.23 2.33
C CYS A 197 9.87 -13.09 3.79
N VAL A 198 8.59 -13.38 4.09
CA VAL A 198 8.09 -13.31 5.47
C VAL A 198 8.85 -14.31 6.35
N PRO A 199 9.42 -13.87 7.50
CA PRO A 199 10.08 -14.77 8.43
C PRO A 199 9.10 -15.81 8.98
N SER A 200 9.49 -17.09 9.04
CA SER A 200 8.59 -18.18 9.47
C SER A 200 7.98 -17.99 10.86
N HIS A 201 8.67 -17.29 11.77
CA HIS A 201 8.17 -16.98 13.10
C HIS A 201 7.11 -15.87 13.15
N SER A 202 6.92 -15.16 12.02
CA SER A 202 5.86 -14.16 11.82
C SER A 202 4.59 -14.78 11.24
N VAL A 203 4.64 -16.01 10.75
CA VAL A 203 3.47 -16.73 10.24
C VAL A 203 2.69 -17.28 11.43
N GLN A 204 1.45 -16.85 11.57
CA GLN A 204 0.50 -17.42 12.52
C GLN A 204 -0.64 -18.11 11.76
N ARG A 205 -1.27 -19.09 12.41
CA ARG A 205 -2.56 -19.62 11.97
C ARG A 205 -3.61 -18.55 12.21
N ASP A 206 -3.73 -17.67 11.23
CA ASP A 206 -4.76 -16.64 11.15
C ASP A 206 -5.78 -17.06 10.09
N LEU A 207 -7.06 -16.91 10.42
CA LEU A 207 -8.14 -17.33 9.53
C LEU A 207 -8.07 -16.56 8.21
N GLN A 208 -7.90 -15.24 8.24
CA GLN A 208 -7.87 -14.41 7.03
C GLN A 208 -6.66 -14.75 6.14
N VAL A 209 -5.50 -14.99 6.74
CA VAL A 209 -4.30 -15.45 6.04
C VAL A 209 -4.56 -16.78 5.34
N SER A 210 -5.11 -17.76 6.07
CA SER A 210 -5.42 -19.08 5.51
C SER A 210 -6.47 -18.99 4.40
N THR A 211 -7.56 -18.25 4.59
CA THR A 211 -8.57 -18.03 3.55
C THR A 211 -7.97 -17.36 2.31
N SER A 212 -7.12 -16.35 2.50
CA SER A 212 -6.50 -15.62 1.38
C SER A 212 -5.61 -16.51 0.53
N LEU A 213 -4.77 -17.33 1.17
CA LEU A 213 -3.92 -18.29 0.47
C LEU A 213 -4.72 -19.43 -0.13
N TRP A 214 -5.72 -19.96 0.58
CA TRP A 214 -6.58 -21.03 0.06
C TRP A 214 -7.29 -20.59 -1.22
N ILE A 215 -7.86 -19.39 -1.25
CA ILE A 215 -8.43 -18.83 -2.47
C ILE A 215 -7.36 -18.71 -3.57
N ALA A 216 -6.15 -18.26 -3.23
CA ALA A 216 -5.07 -18.11 -4.20
C ALA A 216 -4.55 -19.45 -4.77
N VAL A 217 -4.60 -20.55 -4.00
CA VAL A 217 -4.30 -21.91 -4.47
C VAL A 217 -5.22 -22.32 -5.62
N HIS A 218 -6.44 -21.79 -5.64
CA HIS A 218 -7.42 -22.03 -6.69
C HIS A 218 -7.54 -20.87 -7.70
N ASP A 219 -6.51 -20.01 -7.80
CA ASP A 219 -6.51 -18.94 -8.79
C ASP A 219 -6.64 -19.50 -10.22
N PRO A 220 -7.46 -18.87 -11.10
CA PRO A 220 -7.60 -19.33 -12.49
C PRO A 220 -6.28 -19.29 -13.28
N GLU A 221 -5.31 -18.45 -12.86
CA GLU A 221 -3.99 -18.41 -13.45
C GLU A 221 -3.07 -19.42 -12.77
N LYS A 222 -2.71 -20.47 -13.50
CA LYS A 222 -1.90 -21.59 -13.01
C LYS A 222 -0.63 -21.16 -12.27
N ALA A 223 0.10 -20.16 -12.77
CA ALA A 223 1.32 -19.68 -12.13
C ALA A 223 1.08 -19.03 -10.76
N VAL A 224 -0.10 -18.44 -10.53
CA VAL A 224 -0.51 -17.89 -9.23
C VAL A 224 -0.86 -19.04 -8.29
N ALA A 225 -1.65 -20.00 -8.77
CA ALA A 225 -2.03 -21.19 -8.02
C ALA A 225 -0.82 -21.99 -7.52
N GLU A 226 0.12 -22.33 -8.41
CA GLU A 226 1.35 -23.07 -8.06
C GLU A 226 2.19 -22.34 -7.00
N LEU A 227 2.28 -21.01 -7.11
CA LEU A 227 3.04 -20.20 -6.17
C LEU A 227 2.34 -20.09 -4.80
N ALA A 228 1.01 -20.04 -4.79
CA ALA A 228 0.21 -20.05 -3.57
C ALA A 228 0.25 -21.41 -2.88
N GLU A 229 0.22 -22.51 -3.65
CA GLU A 229 0.35 -23.89 -3.14
C GLU A 229 1.70 -24.08 -2.44
N GLU A 230 2.81 -23.60 -3.04
CA GLU A 230 4.13 -23.63 -2.39
C GLU A 230 4.13 -22.91 -1.03
N LEU A 231 3.44 -21.76 -0.94
CA LEU A 231 3.33 -21.00 0.31
C LEU A 231 2.42 -21.67 1.33
N TRP A 232 1.31 -22.24 0.87
CA TRP A 232 0.36 -23.00 1.68
C TRP A 232 1.07 -24.16 2.38
N ASP A 233 1.79 -24.97 1.60
CA ASP A 233 2.59 -26.09 2.09
C ASP A 233 3.69 -25.63 3.04
N ARG A 234 4.41 -24.57 2.69
CA ARG A 234 5.48 -24.00 3.52
C ARG A 234 4.96 -23.52 4.88
N PHE A 235 3.76 -22.95 4.93
CA PHE A 235 3.16 -22.44 6.16
C PHE A 235 2.48 -23.53 6.99
N GLY A 236 2.25 -24.72 6.42
CA GLY A 236 1.63 -25.84 7.12
C GLY A 236 0.21 -25.51 7.57
N PHE A 237 -0.53 -24.81 6.72
CA PHE A 237 -1.96 -24.57 6.93
C PHE A 237 -2.77 -25.81 6.58
N ASP A 238 -3.87 -25.96 7.31
CA ASP A 238 -4.88 -27.00 7.07
C ASP A 238 -6.13 -26.31 6.53
N VAL A 239 -6.90 -27.00 5.69
CA VAL A 239 -8.15 -26.44 5.15
C VAL A 239 -9.08 -26.10 6.32
N CYS A 240 -9.42 -24.82 6.44
CA CYS A 240 -10.27 -24.35 7.51
C CYS A 240 -11.72 -24.75 7.26
N ALA A 241 -12.43 -25.11 8.33
CA ALA A 241 -13.88 -25.36 8.29
C ALA A 241 -14.72 -24.07 8.37
N ASP A 242 -14.08 -22.91 8.58
CA ASP A 242 -14.73 -21.62 8.53
C ASP A 242 -14.66 -21.06 7.10
N TYR A 243 -15.81 -21.11 6.43
CA TYR A 243 -15.95 -20.69 5.03
C TYR A 243 -16.39 -19.23 4.89
N SER A 244 -16.56 -18.47 5.99
CA SER A 244 -17.08 -17.09 5.96
C SER A 244 -16.31 -16.19 4.98
N GLY A 245 -14.98 -16.22 5.05
CA GLY A 245 -14.14 -15.44 4.14
C GLY A 245 -14.19 -15.90 2.68
N ILE A 246 -14.49 -17.17 2.41
CA ILE A 246 -14.73 -17.67 1.04
C ILE A 246 -16.06 -17.15 0.52
N PHE A 247 -17.11 -17.15 1.35
CA PHE A 247 -18.42 -16.58 0.99
C PHE A 247 -18.33 -15.09 0.68
N ASP A 248 -17.57 -14.32 1.46
CA ASP A 248 -17.32 -12.91 1.17
C ASP A 248 -16.64 -12.73 -0.19
N ALA A 249 -15.65 -13.58 -0.50
CA ALA A 249 -14.91 -13.53 -1.76
C ALA A 249 -15.75 -13.89 -3.00
N LEU A 250 -16.82 -14.68 -2.87
CA LEU A 250 -17.77 -14.96 -3.96
C LEU A 250 -18.49 -13.71 -4.47
N SER A 251 -18.59 -12.67 -3.64
CA SER A 251 -19.20 -11.38 -4.02
C SER A 251 -18.16 -10.32 -4.40
N HIS A 252 -16.88 -10.69 -4.52
CA HIS A 252 -15.80 -9.74 -4.78
C HIS A 252 -15.94 -9.07 -6.15
N LYS A 253 -15.51 -7.80 -6.26
CA LYS A 253 -15.61 -7.02 -7.51
C LYS A 253 -14.86 -7.64 -8.69
N ASN A 254 -13.73 -8.31 -8.42
CA ASN A 254 -12.88 -8.92 -9.45
C ASN A 254 -13.33 -10.34 -9.79
N HIS A 255 -13.50 -10.63 -11.09
CA HIS A 255 -13.94 -11.94 -11.57
C HIS A 255 -13.02 -13.09 -11.17
N ASN A 256 -11.69 -12.89 -11.27
CA ASN A 256 -10.71 -13.92 -10.91
C ASN A 256 -10.85 -14.37 -9.46
N VAL A 257 -11.13 -13.44 -8.54
CA VAL A 257 -11.33 -13.75 -7.12
C VAL A 257 -12.60 -14.57 -6.92
N ARG A 258 -13.71 -14.21 -7.60
CA ARG A 258 -14.96 -14.98 -7.50
C ARG A 258 -14.81 -16.40 -8.04
N ALA A 259 -14.11 -16.55 -9.18
CA ALA A 259 -13.85 -17.85 -9.78
C ALA A 259 -13.00 -18.73 -8.84
N ALA A 260 -11.92 -18.16 -8.30
CA ALA A 260 -11.05 -18.85 -7.36
C ALA A 260 -11.77 -19.24 -6.06
N ALA A 261 -12.62 -18.35 -5.53
CA ALA A 261 -13.43 -18.63 -4.35
C ALA A 261 -14.45 -19.76 -4.57
N ALA A 262 -15.07 -19.83 -5.75
CA ALA A 262 -16.01 -20.91 -6.09
C ALA A 262 -15.31 -22.27 -6.17
N GLU A 263 -14.14 -22.31 -6.80
CA GLU A 263 -13.32 -23.53 -6.88
C GLU A 263 -12.79 -23.93 -5.50
N ALA A 264 -12.28 -22.97 -4.72
CA ALA A 264 -11.82 -23.17 -3.36
C ALA A 264 -12.91 -23.68 -2.41
N LEU A 265 -14.15 -23.20 -2.57
CA LEU A 265 -15.30 -23.72 -1.83
C LEU A 265 -15.59 -25.17 -2.23
N THR A 266 -15.60 -25.47 -3.53
CA THR A 266 -15.86 -26.82 -4.04
C THR A 266 -14.84 -27.81 -3.47
N ALA A 267 -13.54 -27.50 -3.56
CA ALA A 267 -12.48 -28.32 -3.01
C ALA A 267 -12.62 -28.53 -1.49
N ALA A 268 -12.93 -27.46 -0.75
CA ALA A 268 -13.07 -27.55 0.70
C ALA A 268 -14.28 -28.41 1.15
N LEU A 269 -15.36 -28.42 0.36
CA LEU A 269 -16.54 -29.24 0.58
C LEU A 269 -16.29 -30.72 0.25
N ASP A 270 -15.51 -31.00 -0.80
CA ASP A 270 -15.11 -32.37 -1.15
C ASP A 270 -14.20 -32.99 -0.08
N GLU A 271 -13.32 -32.20 0.55
CA GLU A 271 -12.44 -32.66 1.63
C GLU A 271 -13.14 -32.82 2.99
N ASN A 272 -14.19 -32.03 3.25
CA ASN A 272 -14.91 -32.03 4.53
C ASN A 272 -16.44 -32.09 4.34
N PRO A 273 -17.00 -33.14 3.71
CA PRO A 273 -18.43 -33.23 3.41
C PRO A 273 -19.30 -33.17 4.67
N ASP A 274 -18.78 -33.61 5.81
CA ASP A 274 -19.50 -33.68 7.09
C ASP A 274 -19.51 -32.35 7.89
N LYS A 275 -18.77 -31.32 7.44
CA LYS A 275 -18.68 -30.02 8.14
C LYS A 275 -19.60 -28.94 7.56
N ILE A 276 -20.46 -29.31 6.62
CA ILE A 276 -21.54 -28.46 6.13
C ILE A 276 -22.61 -28.38 7.22
N GLN A 277 -22.63 -27.28 7.98
CA GLN A 277 -23.76 -26.92 8.85
C GLN A 277 -24.42 -25.65 8.35
#